data_AF-A0A832SKI2-F1
#
_entry.id   AF-A0A832SKI2-F1
#
_cell.length_a   1.000
_cell.length_b   1.000
_cell.length_c   1.000
_cell.angle_alpha   90.00
_cell.angle_beta   90.00
_cell.angle_gamma   90.00
#
_symmetry.space_group_name_H-M   'P 1'
#
loop_
_entity.id
_entity.type
_entity.pdbx_description
1 polymer ?
#
loop_
_entity_poly.entity_id
_entity_poly.type
_entity_poly.pdbx_seq_one_letter_code
_entity_poly.pdbx_strand_id
1 'polypeptide(L)'
;MEEKLRTSGIDIIGDIPWGTHFCQFYQTKEDLMDVLVPYLKAGLENNEFCMWVTSQPLDVKDAKEALRRAVPDLDTYLEKGQIEIIPYTHWYV
;
A
#
# COMPACT_ATOMS: atom_id res chain seq x y z
N MET A 1 -23.76 14.52 5.98
CA MET A 1 -23.54 13.29 5.19
C MET A 1 -22.88 12.30 6.12
N GLU A 2 -23.40 11.09 6.19
CA GLU A 2 -22.74 10.01 6.94
C GLU A 2 -21.39 9.72 6.28
N GLU A 3 -20.34 9.60 7.07
CA GLU A 3 -18.98 9.45 6.57
C GLU A 3 -18.82 8.03 6.01
N LYS A 4 -18.57 7.90 4.70
CA LYS A 4 -18.44 6.59 4.07
C LYS A 4 -17.13 5.95 4.51
N LEU A 5 -17.22 4.91 5.33
CA LEU A 5 -16.07 4.13 5.76
C LEU A 5 -15.59 3.20 4.63
N ARG A 6 -14.30 2.89 4.67
CA ARG A 6 -13.61 1.99 3.74
C ARG A 6 -12.67 1.11 4.51
N THR A 7 -12.56 -0.15 4.10
CA THR A 7 -11.61 -1.08 4.72
C THR A 7 -10.19 -0.60 4.50
N SER A 8 -9.43 -0.49 5.58
CA SER A 8 -8.00 -0.19 5.48
C SER A 8 -7.18 -1.40 5.00
N GLY A 9 -7.77 -2.60 4.93
CA GLY A 9 -7.03 -3.84 4.69
C GLY A 9 -6.16 -4.30 5.87
N ILE A 10 -6.11 -3.56 6.97
CA ILE A 10 -5.33 -3.87 8.16
C ILE A 10 -6.29 -4.24 9.29
N ASP A 11 -6.33 -5.52 9.68
CA ASP A 11 -7.33 -6.07 10.62
C ASP A 11 -7.47 -5.27 11.93
N ILE A 12 -6.36 -4.85 12.53
CA ILE A 12 -6.39 -4.13 13.82
C ILE A 12 -6.88 -2.67 13.69
N ILE A 13 -6.81 -2.09 12.49
CA ILE A 13 -7.31 -0.73 12.22
C ILE A 13 -8.78 -0.80 11.78
N GLY A 14 -9.15 -1.79 10.97
CA GLY A 14 -10.51 -1.96 10.46
C GLY A 14 -10.89 -0.88 9.44
N ASP A 15 -12.15 -0.46 9.46
CA ASP A 15 -12.67 0.53 8.52
C ASP A 15 -12.36 1.96 8.97
N ILE A 16 -11.98 2.81 8.01
CA ILE A 16 -11.53 4.18 8.25
C ILE A 16 -12.28 5.18 7.36
N PRO A 17 -12.49 6.43 7.83
CA PRO A 17 -13.02 7.51 6.98
C PRO A 17 -11.98 8.02 5.97
N TRP A 18 -12.40 8.93 5.10
CA TRP A 18 -11.49 9.61 4.20
C TRP A 18 -10.57 10.59 4.96
N GLY A 19 -9.30 10.68 4.55
CA GLY A 19 -8.33 11.58 5.19
C GLY A 19 -7.70 11.07 6.50
N THR A 20 -7.97 9.84 6.92
CA THR A 20 -7.26 9.21 8.04
C THR A 20 -5.76 9.04 7.72
N HIS A 21 -4.92 9.40 8.69
CA HIS A 21 -3.47 9.20 8.65
C HIS A 21 -3.05 8.43 9.90
N PHE A 22 -2.20 7.42 9.74
CA PHE A 22 -1.66 6.65 10.85
C PHE A 22 -0.21 6.25 10.61
N CYS A 23 0.50 5.98 11.69
CA CYS A 23 1.88 5.51 11.68
C CYS A 23 1.95 4.15 12.38
N GLN A 24 2.72 3.21 11.83
CA GLN A 24 2.98 1.92 12.46
C GLN A 24 4.49 1.70 12.58
N PHE A 25 4.89 1.19 13.73
CA PHE A 25 6.28 0.80 13.99
C PHE A 25 6.45 -0.66 13.59
N TYR A 26 7.57 -0.95 12.94
CA TYR A 26 7.95 -2.29 12.47
C TYR A 26 9.43 -2.53 12.80
N GLN A 27 9.82 -3.79 12.93
CA GLN A 27 11.22 -4.15 13.20
C GLN A 27 11.86 -4.87 12.02
N THR A 28 11.08 -5.69 11.31
CA THR A 28 11.57 -6.52 10.20
C THR A 28 10.99 -6.09 8.84
N LYS A 29 11.56 -6.63 7.75
CA LYS A 29 11.00 -6.43 6.40
C LYS A 29 9.63 -7.09 6.29
N GLU A 30 9.46 -8.22 6.95
CA GLU A 30 8.21 -8.99 7.03
C GLU A 30 7.12 -8.18 7.72
N ASP A 31 7.40 -7.59 8.89
CA ASP A 31 6.46 -6.72 9.59
C ASP A 31 5.96 -5.57 8.70
N LEU A 32 6.87 -4.95 7.94
CA LEU A 32 6.52 -3.88 7.01
C LEU A 32 5.60 -4.37 5.88
N MET A 33 5.88 -5.54 5.32
CA MET A 33 5.08 -6.14 4.25
C MET A 33 3.71 -6.58 4.73
N ASP A 34 3.61 -7.15 5.93
CA ASP A 34 2.37 -7.61 6.55
C ASP A 34 1.38 -6.46 6.78
N VAL A 35 1.88 -5.22 6.88
CA VAL A 35 1.05 -4.01 6.98
C VAL A 35 0.75 -3.41 5.61
N LEU A 36 1.76 -3.18 4.78
CA LEU A 36 1.59 -2.39 3.55
C LEU A 36 0.94 -3.17 2.41
N VAL A 37 1.20 -4.49 2.30
CA VAL A 37 0.62 -5.29 1.22
C VAL A 37 -0.90 -5.38 1.33
N PRO A 38 -1.49 -5.71 2.51
CA PRO A 38 -2.95 -5.69 2.66
C PRO A 38 -3.56 -4.30 2.47
N TYR A 39 -2.90 -3.25 2.95
CA TYR A 39 -3.36 -1.86 2.79
C TYR A 39 -3.48 -1.45 1.31
N LEU A 40 -2.43 -1.69 0.54
CA LEU A 40 -2.40 -1.36 -0.89
C LEU A 40 -3.36 -2.25 -1.68
N LYS A 41 -3.47 -3.54 -1.34
CA LYS A 41 -4.45 -4.44 -1.95
C LYS A 41 -5.88 -3.93 -1.74
N ALA A 42 -6.24 -3.57 -0.51
CA ALA A 42 -7.56 -3.03 -0.21
C ALA A 42 -7.84 -1.74 -1.00
N GLY A 43 -6.86 -0.84 -1.11
CA GLY A 43 -6.99 0.36 -1.94
C GLY A 43 -7.23 0.03 -3.42
N LEU A 44 -6.45 -0.89 -3.99
CA LEU A 44 -6.59 -1.33 -5.39
C LEU A 44 -7.96 -1.96 -5.68
N GLU A 45 -8.43 -2.86 -4.81
CA GLU A 45 -9.75 -3.50 -4.90
C GLU A 45 -10.90 -2.49 -4.78
N ASN A 46 -10.70 -1.41 -4.01
CA ASN A 46 -11.64 -0.30 -3.88
C ASN A 46 -11.51 0.77 -4.98
N ASN A 47 -10.74 0.50 -6.04
CA ASN A 47 -10.51 1.42 -7.16
C ASN A 47 -9.88 2.76 -6.72
N GLU A 48 -9.04 2.73 -5.68
CA GLU A 48 -8.27 3.88 -5.22
C GLU A 48 -6.94 3.98 -5.98
N PHE A 49 -6.40 5.20 -6.08
CA PHE A 49 -5.01 5.40 -6.48
C PHE A 49 -4.11 5.10 -5.28
N CYS A 50 -3.13 4.22 -5.49
CA CYS A 50 -2.20 3.79 -4.45
C CYS A 50 -0.79 4.29 -4.75
N MET A 51 -0.05 4.65 -3.70
CA MET A 51 1.35 5.05 -3.84
C MET A 51 2.17 4.43 -2.73
N TRP A 52 3.27 3.79 -3.11
CA TRP A 52 4.25 3.23 -2.18
C TRP A 52 5.62 3.86 -2.41
N VAL A 53 6.03 4.71 -1.47
CA VAL A 53 7.39 5.23 -1.41
C VAL A 53 8.26 4.25 -0.62
N THR A 54 9.22 3.61 -1.27
CA THR A 54 10.05 2.54 -0.67
C THR A 54 11.35 3.08 -0.10
N SER A 55 11.77 2.58 1.05
CA SER A 55 13.08 2.82 1.66
C SER A 55 13.66 1.52 2.21
N GLN A 56 14.96 1.49 2.51
CA GLN A 56 15.60 0.36 3.19
C GLN A 56 14.76 -0.08 4.41
N PRO A 57 14.53 -1.39 4.61
CA PRO A 57 15.19 -2.53 3.94
C PRO A 57 14.54 -3.00 2.63
N LEU A 58 13.52 -2.32 2.11
CA LEU A 58 12.72 -2.76 0.97
C LEU A 58 12.90 -1.82 -0.23
N ASP A 59 13.32 -2.36 -1.36
CA ASP A 59 13.41 -1.60 -2.61
C ASP A 59 12.15 -1.75 -3.48
N VAL A 60 12.10 -1.02 -4.61
CA VAL A 60 10.96 -1.05 -5.53
C VAL A 60 10.72 -2.44 -6.12
N LYS A 61 11.78 -3.23 -6.34
CA LYS A 61 11.67 -4.58 -6.93
C LYS A 61 11.05 -5.52 -5.91
N ASP A 62 11.54 -5.50 -4.68
CA ASP A 62 11.02 -6.26 -3.56
C ASP A 62 9.54 -5.91 -3.29
N ALA A 63 9.19 -4.63 -3.28
CA ALA A 63 7.81 -4.15 -3.12
C ALA A 63 6.87 -4.74 -4.17
N LYS A 64 7.28 -4.67 -5.45
CA LYS A 64 6.51 -5.21 -6.57
C LYS A 64 6.35 -6.72 -6.47
N GLU A 65 7.40 -7.44 -6.09
CA GLU A 65 7.32 -8.89 -5.92
C GLU A 65 6.39 -9.28 -4.77
N ALA A 66 6.46 -8.58 -3.63
CA ALA A 66 5.57 -8.79 -2.50
C ALA A 66 4.10 -8.55 -2.89
N LEU A 67 3.81 -7.45 -3.59
CA LEU A 67 2.46 -7.17 -4.08
C LEU A 67 1.97 -8.19 -5.09
N ARG A 68 2.79 -8.65 -6.04
CA ARG A 68 2.39 -9.67 -7.03
C ARG A 68 1.94 -10.97 -6.39
N ARG A 69 2.52 -11.34 -5.24
CA ARG A 69 2.12 -12.54 -4.50
C ARG A 69 0.71 -12.42 -3.91
N ALA A 70 0.27 -11.21 -3.55
CA ALA A 70 -1.03 -10.95 -2.93
C ALA A 70 -2.12 -10.44 -3.91
N VAL A 71 -1.68 -9.83 -5.01
CA VAL A 71 -2.51 -9.19 -6.06
C VAL A 71 -2.05 -9.73 -7.42
N PRO A 72 -2.61 -10.87 -7.89
CA PRO A 72 -2.18 -11.53 -9.12
C PRO A 72 -2.27 -10.67 -10.39
N ASP A 73 -3.16 -9.68 -10.41
CA ASP A 73 -3.40 -8.74 -11.50
C ASP A 73 -2.66 -7.40 -11.33
N LEU A 74 -1.64 -7.34 -10.46
CA LEU A 74 -0.84 -6.12 -10.20
C LEU A 74 -0.36 -5.44 -11.49
N ASP A 75 0.06 -6.21 -12.50
CA ASP A 75 0.56 -5.65 -13.75
C ASP A 75 -0.53 -4.83 -14.49
N THR A 76 -1.82 -5.21 -14.38
CA THR A 76 -2.94 -4.42 -14.91
C THR A 76 -3.09 -3.09 -14.18
N TYR A 77 -2.94 -3.08 -12.85
CA TYR A 77 -3.01 -1.86 -12.05
C TYR A 77 -1.83 -0.92 -12.35
N LEU A 78 -0.63 -1.48 -12.57
CA LEU A 78 0.56 -0.74 -12.97
C LEU A 78 0.39 -0.11 -14.37
N GLU A 79 -0.11 -0.87 -15.34
CA GLU A 79 -0.36 -0.38 -16.71
C GLU A 79 -1.41 0.75 -16.74
N LYS A 80 -2.42 0.67 -15.87
CA LYS A 80 -3.44 1.73 -15.70
C LYS A 80 -2.93 2.95 -14.94
N GLY A 81 -1.74 2.88 -14.34
CA GLY A 81 -1.23 3.92 -13.44
C GLY A 81 -2.04 4.05 -12.14
N GLN A 82 -2.77 3.01 -11.74
CA GLN A 82 -3.56 3.03 -10.50
C GLN A 82 -2.67 2.83 -9.26
N ILE A 83 -1.46 2.30 -9.43
CA ILE A 83 -0.44 2.24 -8.39
C ILE A 83 0.91 2.72 -8.87
N GLU A 84 1.55 3.57 -8.06
CA GLU A 84 2.94 3.97 -8.23
C GLU A 84 3.81 3.41 -7.09
N ILE A 85 4.96 2.85 -7.45
CA ILE A 85 5.94 2.34 -6.49
C ILE A 85 7.28 2.96 -6.85
N ILE A 86 7.77 3.85 -5.98
CA ILE A 86 8.92 4.70 -6.23
C ILE A 86 9.92 4.64 -5.07
N PRO A 87 11.22 4.81 -5.32
CA PRO A 87 12.19 4.90 -4.23
C PRO A 87 12.04 6.25 -3.51
N TYR A 88 12.36 6.29 -2.22
CA TYR A 88 12.32 7.51 -1.42
C TYR A 88 13.14 8.67 -2.01
N THR A 89 14.19 8.36 -2.78
CA THR A 89 15.04 9.31 -3.49
C THR A 89 14.34 10.07 -4.61
N HIS A 90 13.18 9.60 -5.09
CA HIS A 90 12.38 10.31 -6.09
C HIS A 90 11.30 11.19 -5.44
N TRP A 91 11.07 11.05 -4.14
CA TRP A 91 10.03 11.78 -3.41
C TRP A 91 10.58 12.93 -2.58
N TYR A 92 11.75 12.74 -1.96
CA TYR A 92 12.44 13.79 -1.20
C TYR A 92 13.43 14.53 -2.09
N VAL A 93 13.07 15.77 -2.45
CA VAL A 93 13.98 16.80 -2.99
C VAL A 93 14.59 17.57 -1.83
#